data_AF-A0A1F5RYP9-F1
#
_entry.id   AF-A0A1F5RYP9-F1
#
_cell.length_a   1.000
_cell.length_b   1.000
_cell.length_c   1.000
_cell.angle_alpha   90.00
_cell.angle_beta   90.00
_cell.angle_gamma   90.00
#
_symmetry.space_group_name_H-M   'P 1'
#
loop_
_entity.id
_entity.type
_entity.pdbx_description
1 polymer ?
#
loop_
_entity_poly.entity_id
_entity_poly.type
_entity_poly.pdbx_seq_one_letter_code
_entity_poly.pdbx_strand_id
1 'polypeptide(L)' 'MSARKPWELADKEEIKKILEPVAQDILNVAELLQPFMPETVAKVIKQFSEPKIKKGEGLFPRV' A
#
# COMPACT_ATOMS: atom_id res chain seq x y z
N MET A 1 -11.17 -10.04 3.71
CA MET A 1 -11.79 -9.90 2.37
C MET A 1 -10.77 -10.17 1.27
N SER A 2 -10.27 -11.41 1.15
CA SER A 2 -9.32 -11.84 0.10
C SER A 2 -10.00 -12.18 -1.24
N ALA A 3 -11.21 -11.68 -1.47
CA ALA A 3 -12.17 -12.29 -2.41
C ALA A 3 -11.91 -11.98 -3.89
N ARG A 4 -11.15 -10.93 -4.23
CA ARG A 4 -10.95 -10.50 -5.62
C ARG A 4 -9.60 -10.88 -6.24
N LYS A 5 -8.68 -11.45 -5.44
CA LYS A 5 -7.36 -11.96 -5.84
C LYS A 5 -6.77 -11.28 -7.09
N PRO A 6 -6.41 -10.00 -7.01
CA PRO A 6 -5.97 -9.23 -8.18
C PRO A 6 -4.74 -9.81 -8.90
N TRP A 7 -3.98 -10.70 -8.24
CA TRP A 7 -2.85 -11.44 -8.84
C TRP A 7 -3.28 -12.60 -9.78
N GLU A 8 -4.55 -13.01 -9.77
CA GLU A 8 -5.11 -14.03 -10.69
C GLU A 8 -5.83 -13.41 -11.90
N LEU A 9 -6.06 -12.08 -11.90
CA LEU A 9 -6.73 -11.37 -12.98
C LEU A 9 -5.73 -11.04 -14.11
N ALA A 10 -6.18 -11.12 -15.36
CA ALA A 10 -5.38 -10.75 -16.54
C ALA A 10 -5.68 -9.32 -17.03
N ASP A 11 -6.86 -8.78 -16.71
CA ASP A 11 -7.28 -7.45 -17.11
C ASP A 11 -6.69 -6.38 -16.19
N LYS A 12 -5.85 -5.53 -16.77
CA LYS A 12 -5.18 -4.42 -16.07
C LYS A 12 -6.17 -3.38 -15.53
N GLU A 13 -7.29 -3.15 -16.21
CA GLU A 13 -8.29 -2.17 -15.77
C GLU A 13 -9.05 -2.68 -14.54
N GLU A 14 -9.38 -3.98 -14.50
CA GLU A 14 -10.02 -4.60 -13.35
C GLU A 14 -9.08 -4.66 -12.14
N ILE A 15 -7.80 -5.01 -12.37
CA ILE A 15 -6.76 -4.95 -11.35
C ILE A 15 -6.64 -3.54 -10.79
N LYS A 16 -6.61 -2.52 -11.65
CA LYS A 16 -6.51 -1.11 -11.24
C LYS A 16 -7.67 -0.71 -10.33
N LYS A 17 -8.91 -1.05 -10.70
CA LYS A 17 -10.11 -0.78 -9.88
C LYS A 17 -10.08 -1.44 -8.50
N ILE A 18 -9.29 -2.52 -8.34
CA ILE A 18 -9.12 -3.19 -7.05
C ILE A 18 -7.93 -2.62 -6.28
N LEU A 19 -6.81 -2.35 -6.95
CA LEU A 19 -5.59 -1.89 -6.29
C LEU A 19 -5.62 -0.41 -5.89
N GLU A 20 -6.28 0.46 -6.65
CA GLU A 20 -6.44 1.88 -6.32
C GLU A 20 -7.08 2.11 -4.94
N PRO A 21 -8.26 1.54 -4.63
CA PRO A 21 -8.86 1.73 -3.31
C PRO A 21 -8.01 1.10 -2.21
N VAL A 22 -7.38 -0.06 -2.46
CA VAL A 22 -6.50 -0.71 -1.48
C VAL A 22 -5.27 0.14 -1.17
N ALA A 23 -4.67 0.77 -2.19
CA ALA A 23 -3.54 1.69 -1.99
C ALA A 23 -3.96 2.93 -1.18
N GLN A 24 -5.16 3.46 -1.45
CA GLN A 24 -5.71 4.57 -0.68
C GLN A 24 -5.98 4.17 0.78
N ASP A 25 -6.53 2.98 1.02
CA ASP A 25 -6.76 2.47 2.38
C ASP A 25 -5.45 2.33 3.16
N ILE A 26 -4.36 1.89 2.50
CA ILE A 26 -3.03 1.83 3.12
C ILE A 26 -2.55 3.23 3.54
N LEU A 27 -2.73 4.25 2.69
CA LEU A 27 -2.38 5.63 3.02
C LEU A 27 -3.21 6.16 4.19
N ASN A 28 -4.52 5.93 4.18
CA ASN A 28 -5.42 6.33 5.26
C ASN A 28 -5.00 5.69 6.61
N VAL A 29 -4.66 4.40 6.59
CA VAL A 29 -4.16 3.70 7.78
C VAL A 29 -2.80 4.23 8.20
N ALA A 30 -1.91 4.56 7.25
CA ALA A 30 -0.62 5.15 7.56
C ALA A 30 -0.76 6.50 8.28
N GLU A 31 -1.68 7.37 7.87
CA GLU A 31 -1.96 8.63 8.57
C GLU A 31 -2.42 8.39 10.02
N LEU A 32 -3.30 7.40 10.25
CA LEU A 32 -3.75 7.03 11.60
C LEU A 32 -2.61 6.45 12.46
N LEU A 33 -1.62 5.81 11.84
CA LEU A 33 -0.44 5.25 12.50
C LEU A 33 0.65 6.30 12.76
N GLN A 34 0.55 7.50 12.18
CA GLN A 34 1.53 8.57 12.32
C GLN A 34 1.92 8.89 13.78
N PRO A 35 0.98 9.00 14.75
CA PRO A 35 1.34 9.28 16.14
C PRO A 35 2.11 8.16 16.85
N PHE A 36 2.09 6.93 16.30
CA PHE A 36 2.75 5.77 16.90
C PHE A 36 4.08 5.43 16.21
N MET A 37 4.14 5.55 14.88
CA MET A 37 5.29 5.15 14.07
C MET A 37 5.55 6.15 12.93
N PRO A 38 5.91 7.40 13.24
CA PRO A 38 6.02 8.47 12.24
C PRO A 38 7.07 8.17 11.16
N GLU A 39 8.19 7.54 11.51
CA GLU A 39 9.24 7.18 10.54
C GLU A 39 8.79 6.11 9.55
N THR A 40 8.06 5.10 10.03
CA THR A 40 7.51 4.03 9.19
C THR A 40 6.44 4.59 8.26
N VAL A 41 5.59 5.47 8.76
CA VAL A 41 4.53 6.14 7.98
C VAL A 41 5.14 7.02 6.88
N ALA A 42 6.20 7.77 7.17
CA ALA A 42 6.90 8.56 6.16
C ALA A 42 7.44 7.69 5.01
N LYS A 43 7.96 6.48 5.30
CA LYS A 43 8.40 5.53 4.27
C LYS A 43 7.23 5.01 3.44
N VAL A 44 6.09 4.68 4.07
CA VAL A 44 4.87 4.25 3.38
C VAL A 44 4.36 5.35 2.45
N ILE A 45 4.12 6.56 2.98
CA ILE A 45 3.61 7.69 2.19
C ILE A 45 4.52 7.96 0.99
N LYS A 46 5.83 8.02 1.21
CA LYS A 46 6.81 8.23 0.13
C LYS A 46 6.69 7.15 -0.97
N GLN A 47 6.59 5.87 -0.59
CA GLN A 47 6.49 4.77 -1.55
C GLN A 47 5.19 4.81 -2.37
N PHE A 48 4.07 5.19 -1.75
CA PHE A 48 2.75 5.23 -2.40
C PHE A 48 2.46 6.57 -3.10
N SER A 49 3.21 7.64 -2.81
CA SER A 49 3.18 8.91 -3.54
C SER A 49 4.11 8.95 -4.77
N GLU A 50 4.95 7.94 -4.99
CA GLU A 50 5.81 7.87 -6.17
C GLU A 50 5.02 7.55 -7.46
N PRO A 51 5.40 8.13 -8.62
CA PRO A 51 4.73 7.87 -9.91
C PRO A 51 4.72 6.39 -10.31
N LYS A 52 5.67 5.63 -9.78
CA LYS A 52 5.79 4.19 -9.98
C LYS A 52 6.20 3.54 -8.68
N ILE A 53 5.24 2.90 -8.01
CA ILE A 53 5.45 2.17 -6.76
C ILE A 53 6.45 1.04 -7.01
N LYS A 54 7.62 1.14 -6.39
CA LYS A 54 8.63 0.07 -6.35
C LYS A 54 8.57 -0.66 -5.01
N LYS A 55 9.11 -1.87 -4.97
CA LYS A 55 9.27 -2.62 -3.72
C LYS A 55 10.29 -1.88 -2.83
N GLY A 56 9.81 -1.37 -1.71
CA GLY A 56 10.64 -0.77 -0.66
C GLY A 56 11.27 -1.80 0.27
N GLU A 57 12.03 -1.32 1.24
CA GLU A 57 12.58 -2.12 2.34
C GLU A 57 11.46 -2.65 3.26
N GLY A 58 11.73 -3.73 3.99
CA GLY A 58 10.78 -4.27 4.96
C GLY A 58 10.46 -3.27 6.06
N LEU A 59 9.22 -2.80 6.12
CA LEU A 59 8.78 -1.78 7.09
C LEU A 59 8.63 -2.31 8.52
N PHE A 60 8.46 -3.63 8.67
CA PHE A 60 8.27 -4.30 9.95
C PHE A 60 9.26 -5.48 10.04
N PRO A 61 10.48 -5.25 10.55
CA PRO A 61 11.41 -6.34 10.81
C PRO A 61 10.85 -7.26 11.88
N ARG A 62 11.05 -8.57 11.71
CA ARG A 62 10.70 -9.56 12.75
C ARG A 62 11.72 -9.45 13.89
N VAL A 63 11.22 -9.34 15.11
CA VAL A 63 11.99 -9.44 16.37
C VAL A 63 12.04 -10.86 16.88
#